data_AF-A0A672L674-F1
#
_entry.id   AF-A0A672L674-F1
#
_cell.length_a   1.000
_cell.length_b   1.000
_cell.length_c   1.000
_cell.angle_alpha   90.00
_cell.angle_beta   90.00
_cell.angle_gamma   90.00
#
_symmetry.space_group_name_H-M   'P 1'
#
loop_
_entity.id
_entity.type
_entity.pdbx_description
1 polymer ?
#
loop_
_entity_poly.entity_id
_entity_poly.type
_entity_poly.pdbx_seq_one_letter_code
_entity_poly.pdbx_strand_id
1 'polypeptide(L)'
;MFYSWGLGHPEQLTQNIFATTTNYNHTLVYFILLINIAAAVSEQIFPLDMAPNSVDDQYMGCKGKMAHLVKTKYLEKEMKNSAKFKYYWQNSEKFVKFPKDHLTRNHLVALHVYTGKYIYRQFNDDTRYGRKQYKHKTFSWYSLHFLLTEAIQILKKQQNKCYVTYRGTTANFDKYVLNKEIRFGSFTSSSLSLKVTQGFGTKSCFEIITCESAELTKYSQYPYIKEVLIPPYEKFRVTAVRTKQYYKDLWCDTVFTLKSSGRTSYMNCALNKH
;
A
#
# COMPACT_ATOMS: atom_id res chain seq x y z
N MET A 1 0.77 -5.32 8.47
CA MET A 1 1.11 -4.26 7.49
C MET A 1 0.41 -4.41 6.14
N PHE A 2 -0.73 -5.12 6.04
CA PHE A 2 -1.31 -5.40 4.72
C PHE A 2 -2.68 -4.75 4.47
N TYR A 3 -3.21 -3.97 5.42
CA TYR A 3 -4.47 -3.24 5.23
C TYR A 3 -4.23 -1.93 4.45
N SER A 4 -4.25 -1.99 3.12
CA SER A 4 -4.05 -0.81 2.25
C SER A 4 -5.23 -0.57 1.30
N TRP A 5 -6.40 -1.15 1.61
CA TRP A 5 -7.59 -1.06 0.78
C TRP A 5 -8.84 -0.97 1.69
N GLY A 6 -9.40 0.24 1.83
CA GLY A 6 -10.61 0.61 2.61
C GLY A 6 -10.38 0.72 4.13
N LEU A 7 -10.91 1.68 4.90
CA LEU A 7 -11.83 2.80 4.72
C LEU A 7 -11.22 4.03 5.43
N GLY A 8 -11.50 5.24 4.94
CA GLY A 8 -11.41 6.47 5.74
C GLY A 8 -12.31 6.36 6.97
N HIS A 9 -12.02 7.15 8.01
CA HIS A 9 -12.72 7.09 9.31
C HIS A 9 -14.26 7.09 9.19
N PRO A 10 -15.00 6.36 10.05
CA PRO A 10 -16.47 6.27 9.99
C PRO A 10 -17.26 7.52 10.45
N GLU A 11 -16.65 8.70 10.54
CA GLU A 11 -17.24 9.83 11.31
C GLU A 11 -18.02 10.88 10.49
N GLN A 12 -18.33 10.66 9.21
CA GLN A 12 -18.98 11.69 8.37
C GLN A 12 -20.29 11.31 7.67
N LEU A 13 -20.97 10.22 8.08
CA LEU A 13 -22.21 9.78 7.42
C LEU A 13 -23.51 9.96 8.25
N THR A 14 -23.50 10.74 9.33
CA THR A 14 -24.69 10.89 10.22
C THR A 14 -25.31 12.28 10.27
N GLN A 15 -25.14 13.14 9.25
CA GLN A 15 -25.67 14.52 9.34
C GLN A 15 -26.66 15.00 8.29
N ASN A 16 -27.12 14.18 7.35
CA ASN A 16 -28.20 14.61 6.46
C ASN A 16 -29.24 13.51 6.34
N ILE A 17 -30.37 13.66 7.04
CA ILE A 17 -31.76 13.41 6.62
C ILE A 17 -32.63 13.60 7.89
N PHE A 18 -33.12 14.82 8.09
CA PHE A 18 -34.31 15.07 8.89
C PHE A 18 -35.04 16.27 8.28
N ALA A 19 -36.02 15.99 7.42
CA ALA A 19 -37.13 16.90 7.18
C ALA A 19 -38.29 16.13 6.54
N THR A 20 -39.50 16.39 7.05
CA THR A 20 -40.85 16.15 6.51
C THR A 20 -41.51 14.75 6.66
N THR A 21 -42.34 14.64 7.72
CA THR A 21 -43.80 14.29 7.77
C THR A 21 -44.33 13.14 6.87
N THR A 22 -45.18 12.17 7.25
CA THR A 22 -46.31 12.11 8.21
C THR A 22 -46.80 10.65 8.41
N ASN A 23 -47.21 10.31 9.64
CA ASN A 23 -48.21 9.30 10.10
C ASN A 23 -48.47 8.01 9.29
N TYR A 24 -47.79 6.91 9.65
CA TYR A 24 -48.36 5.54 9.72
C TYR A 24 -47.58 4.71 10.76
N ASN A 25 -48.30 3.87 11.53
CA ASN A 25 -47.87 3.02 12.66
C ASN A 25 -46.35 2.81 12.85
N HIS A 26 -45.78 3.59 13.76
CA HIS A 26 -44.34 3.81 13.97
C HIS A 26 -43.52 2.61 14.51
N THR A 27 -44.11 1.49 14.93
CA THR A 27 -43.33 0.39 15.54
C THR A 27 -43.05 -0.79 14.60
N LEU A 28 -43.96 -1.13 13.69
CA LEU A 28 -43.75 -2.27 12.77
C LEU A 28 -42.92 -1.89 11.53
N VAL A 29 -43.09 -0.67 11.01
CA VAL A 29 -42.35 -0.18 9.83
C VAL A 29 -40.87 0.05 10.18
N TYR A 30 -40.56 0.50 11.40
CA TYR A 30 -39.17 0.68 11.84
C TYR A 30 -38.43 -0.65 11.95
N PHE A 31 -39.08 -1.74 12.39
CA PHE A 31 -38.43 -3.06 12.46
C PHE A 31 -38.19 -3.66 11.07
N ILE A 32 -39.12 -3.51 10.13
CA ILE A 32 -38.95 -4.00 8.75
C ILE A 32 -37.93 -3.13 7.98
N LEU A 33 -37.84 -1.84 8.27
CA LEU A 33 -36.83 -0.95 7.69
C LEU A 33 -35.43 -1.19 8.30
N LEU A 34 -35.33 -1.50 9.59
CA LEU A 34 -34.06 -1.87 10.24
C LEU A 34 -33.54 -3.24 9.77
N ILE A 35 -34.44 -4.19 9.47
CA ILE A 35 -34.05 -5.50 8.90
C ILE A 35 -33.59 -5.37 7.44
N ASN A 36 -34.11 -4.40 6.67
CA ASN A 36 -33.69 -4.17 5.28
C ASN A 36 -32.50 -3.20 5.13
N ILE A 37 -32.21 -2.34 6.10
CA ILE A 37 -30.99 -1.51 6.10
C ILE A 37 -29.75 -2.34 6.50
N ALA A 38 -29.94 -3.48 7.19
CA ALA A 38 -28.87 -4.43 7.49
C ALA A 38 -28.43 -5.29 6.29
N ALA A 39 -29.07 -5.15 5.11
CA ALA A 39 -28.84 -5.99 3.95
C ALA A 39 -28.66 -5.21 2.64
N ALA A 40 -27.81 -4.16 2.63
CA ALA A 40 -27.14 -3.68 1.42
C ALA A 40 -26.05 -2.64 1.74
N VAL A 41 -25.07 -2.95 2.59
CA VAL A 41 -23.76 -2.33 2.40
C VAL A 41 -23.19 -3.00 1.16
N SER A 42 -23.37 -2.38 -0.01
CA SER A 42 -22.67 -2.78 -1.23
C SER A 42 -21.18 -2.86 -0.89
N GLU A 43 -20.63 -4.07 -0.77
CA GLU A 43 -19.20 -4.25 -0.51
C GLU A 43 -18.44 -3.53 -1.63
N GLN A 44 -17.67 -2.50 -1.28
CA GLN A 44 -16.92 -1.72 -2.27
C GLN A 44 -15.96 -2.64 -3.04
N ILE A 45 -16.11 -2.67 -4.37
CA ILE A 45 -15.23 -3.41 -5.28
C ILE A 45 -14.16 -2.45 -5.78
N PHE A 46 -12.90 -2.74 -5.48
CA PHE A 46 -11.76 -1.95 -5.93
C PHE A 46 -11.30 -2.43 -7.31
N PRO A 47 -10.98 -1.50 -8.23
CA PRO A 47 -10.41 -1.88 -9.52
C PRO A 47 -8.98 -2.41 -9.33
N LEU A 48 -8.59 -3.37 -10.19
CA LEU A 48 -7.19 -3.71 -10.42
C LEU A 48 -6.81 -3.17 -11.80
N ASP A 49 -6.19 -1.99 -11.82
CA ASP A 49 -5.81 -1.26 -13.01
C ASP A 49 -4.31 -0.93 -13.02
N MET A 50 -3.86 -0.06 -13.94
CA MET A 50 -2.47 0.37 -14.04
C MET A 50 -2.09 1.50 -13.06
N ALA A 51 -2.99 1.89 -12.16
CA ALA A 51 -2.83 2.92 -11.14
C ALA A 51 -2.30 4.28 -11.66
N PRO A 52 -3.01 4.96 -12.57
CA PRO A 52 -2.53 6.18 -13.22
C PRO A 52 -2.34 7.39 -12.28
N ASN A 53 -2.96 7.34 -11.09
CA ASN A 53 -2.90 8.37 -10.05
C ASN A 53 -1.84 8.09 -8.98
N SER A 54 -1.07 7.01 -9.14
CA SER A 54 0.01 6.61 -8.23
C SER A 54 1.17 7.61 -8.21
N VAL A 55 1.74 7.79 -7.03
CA VAL A 55 3.12 8.27 -6.90
C VAL A 55 4.07 7.10 -7.13
N ASP A 56 4.73 7.11 -8.29
CA ASP A 56 5.52 5.99 -8.79
C ASP A 56 6.91 6.38 -9.30
N ASP A 57 7.44 7.51 -8.82
CA ASP A 57 8.74 8.04 -9.26
C ASP A 57 9.87 7.05 -8.93
N GLN A 58 10.64 6.67 -9.96
CA GLN A 58 11.80 5.77 -9.82
C GLN A 58 13.10 6.51 -9.55
N TYR A 59 13.10 7.85 -9.65
CA TYR A 59 14.24 8.74 -9.45
C TYR A 59 15.44 8.42 -10.36
N MET A 60 15.18 7.89 -11.56
CA MET A 60 16.21 7.53 -12.54
C MET A 60 16.92 8.80 -13.04
N GLY A 61 18.21 8.92 -12.73
CA GLY A 61 19.03 10.08 -13.09
C GLY A 61 18.99 11.25 -12.11
N CYS A 62 18.23 11.18 -11.01
CA CYS A 62 18.13 12.29 -10.05
C CYS A 62 18.21 11.89 -8.57
N LYS A 63 18.64 10.67 -8.24
CA LYS A 63 18.75 10.21 -6.84
C LYS A 63 19.60 11.14 -5.98
N GLY A 64 20.75 11.60 -6.47
CA GLY A 64 21.61 12.54 -5.73
C GLY A 64 20.92 13.86 -5.39
N LYS A 65 20.19 14.45 -6.36
CA LYS A 65 19.38 15.66 -6.14
C LYS A 65 18.27 15.41 -5.12
N MET A 66 17.56 14.28 -5.24
CA MET A 66 16.49 13.95 -4.32
C MET A 66 17.01 13.65 -2.90
N ALA A 67 18.11 12.93 -2.77
CA ALA A 67 18.79 12.68 -1.50
C ALA A 67 19.21 13.99 -0.81
N HIS A 68 19.74 14.94 -1.58
CA HIS A 68 20.04 16.28 -1.07
C HIS A 68 18.78 16.97 -0.55
N LEU A 69 17.69 17.01 -1.33
CA LEU A 69 16.42 17.63 -0.90
C LEU A 69 15.80 16.94 0.31
N VAL A 70 15.90 15.62 0.42
CA VAL A 70 15.44 14.88 1.60
C VAL A 70 16.23 15.32 2.83
N LYS A 71 17.56 15.43 2.72
CA LYS A 71 18.44 15.85 3.81
C LYS A 71 18.24 17.31 4.22
N THR A 72 18.08 18.23 3.27
CA THR A 72 18.11 19.68 3.53
C THR A 72 16.74 20.32 3.66
N LYS A 73 15.66 19.62 3.25
CA LYS A 73 14.33 20.22 3.16
C LYS A 73 13.19 19.30 3.59
N TYR A 74 13.01 18.17 2.90
CA TYR A 74 11.76 17.43 3.01
C TYR A 74 11.62 16.73 4.36
N LEU A 75 12.64 16.02 4.84
CA LEU A 75 12.47 15.19 6.04
C LEU A 75 12.17 16.04 7.28
N GLU A 76 12.93 17.12 7.47
CA GLU A 76 12.71 18.04 8.59
C GLU A 76 11.32 18.70 8.49
N LYS A 77 10.93 19.17 7.30
CA LYS A 77 9.61 19.78 7.08
C LYS A 77 8.47 18.80 7.37
N GLU A 78 8.57 17.56 6.88
CA GLU A 78 7.56 16.52 7.06
C GLU A 78 7.42 16.14 8.55
N MET A 79 8.52 16.06 9.29
CA MET A 79 8.49 15.85 10.74
C MET A 79 7.90 17.04 11.50
N LYS A 80 8.14 18.29 11.08
CA LYS A 80 7.50 19.48 11.68
C LYS A 80 5.99 19.49 11.44
N ASN A 81 5.55 19.07 10.26
CA ASN A 81 4.15 19.10 9.84
C ASN A 81 3.29 17.95 10.39
N SER A 82 3.92 16.88 10.89
CA SER A 82 3.20 15.70 11.42
C SER A 82 3.85 15.17 12.68
N ALA A 83 3.24 15.47 13.82
CA ALA A 83 3.67 14.95 15.14
C ALA A 83 3.73 13.41 15.14
N LYS A 84 2.77 12.76 14.48
CA LYS A 84 2.73 11.31 14.31
C LYS A 84 3.95 10.81 13.53
N PHE A 85 4.25 11.39 12.38
CA PHE A 85 5.41 10.98 11.58
C PHE A 85 6.73 11.22 12.33
N LYS A 86 6.89 12.39 12.96
CA LYS A 86 8.03 12.72 13.81
C LYS A 86 8.25 11.67 14.90
N TYR A 87 7.21 11.31 15.63
CA TYR A 87 7.31 10.33 16.71
C TYR A 87 7.81 8.97 16.22
N TYR A 88 7.22 8.42 15.15
CA TYR A 88 7.62 7.11 14.64
C TYR A 88 8.98 7.13 13.94
N TRP A 89 9.35 8.25 13.29
CA TRP A 89 10.68 8.45 12.72
C TRP A 89 11.75 8.45 13.80
N GLN A 90 11.63 9.33 14.81
CA GLN A 90 12.59 9.48 15.90
C GLN A 90 12.72 8.21 16.74
N ASN A 91 11.62 7.49 16.97
CA ASN A 91 11.70 6.18 17.64
C ASN A 91 12.47 5.17 16.78
N SER A 92 12.25 5.13 15.48
CA SER A 92 12.99 4.25 14.57
C SER A 92 14.48 4.60 14.50
N GLU A 93 14.84 5.88 14.61
CA GLU A 93 16.25 6.32 14.71
C GLU A 93 16.97 5.77 15.94
N LYS A 94 16.26 5.56 17.07
CA LYS A 94 16.83 4.96 18.28
C LYS A 94 17.16 3.47 18.09
N PHE A 95 16.36 2.75 17.29
CA PHE A 95 16.59 1.34 16.99
C PHE A 95 17.67 1.13 15.91
N VAL A 96 17.66 1.97 14.88
CA VAL A 96 18.61 1.88 13.77
C VAL A 96 19.89 2.64 14.12
N LYS A 97 20.92 1.94 14.59
CA LYS A 97 22.18 2.57 15.05
C LYS A 97 23.14 2.94 13.91
N PHE A 98 23.39 2.02 12.98
CA PHE A 98 24.44 2.18 11.96
C PHE A 98 23.93 1.79 10.57
N PRO A 99 24.49 2.40 9.50
CA PRO A 99 24.28 1.91 8.14
C PRO A 99 24.79 0.46 7.99
N LYS A 100 24.15 -0.31 7.12
CA LYS A 100 24.52 -1.70 6.80
C LYS A 100 23.96 -2.07 5.43
N ASP A 101 24.48 -3.14 4.83
CA ASP A 101 23.95 -3.70 3.57
C ASP A 101 23.86 -2.65 2.44
N HIS A 102 24.85 -1.75 2.34
CA HIS A 102 24.88 -0.57 1.44
C HIS A 102 23.70 0.41 1.58
N LEU A 103 22.90 0.27 2.63
CA LEU A 103 21.84 1.19 2.99
C LEU A 103 22.37 2.27 3.93
N THR A 104 22.02 3.53 3.64
CA THR A 104 22.24 4.63 4.57
C THR A 104 21.39 4.42 5.83
N ARG A 105 21.74 5.11 6.92
CA ARG A 105 20.92 5.10 8.13
C ARG A 105 19.46 5.51 7.84
N ASN A 106 19.25 6.52 7.00
CA ASN A 106 17.90 6.98 6.64
C ASN A 106 17.11 5.96 5.83
N HIS A 107 17.75 5.15 4.98
CA HIS A 107 17.08 4.01 4.32
C HIS A 107 16.57 3.01 5.34
N LEU A 108 17.41 2.62 6.30
CA LEU A 108 17.05 1.67 7.34
C LEU A 108 15.94 2.21 8.26
N VAL A 109 16.00 3.49 8.62
CA VAL A 109 14.92 4.16 9.38
C VAL A 109 13.63 4.18 8.57
N ALA A 110 13.67 4.52 7.28
CA ALA A 110 12.49 4.50 6.41
C ALA A 110 11.86 3.10 6.31
N LEU A 111 12.67 2.05 6.13
CA LEU A 111 12.21 0.66 6.16
C LEU A 111 11.57 0.31 7.51
N HIS A 112 12.21 0.67 8.62
CA HIS A 112 11.69 0.42 9.96
C HIS A 112 10.37 1.18 10.22
N VAL A 113 10.25 2.43 9.75
CA VAL A 113 9.02 3.24 9.85
C VAL A 113 7.89 2.64 9.03
N TYR A 114 8.17 2.28 7.77
CA TYR A 114 7.20 1.65 6.88
C TYR A 114 6.74 0.31 7.46
N THR A 115 7.66 -0.47 8.00
CA THR A 115 7.32 -1.77 8.56
C THR A 115 6.63 -1.71 9.93
N GLY A 116 6.38 -0.50 10.45
CA GLY A 116 5.62 -0.30 11.67
C GLY A 116 4.11 -0.31 11.46
N LYS A 117 3.36 -0.28 12.57
CA LYS A 117 1.90 -0.38 12.54
C LYS A 117 1.18 0.89 12.04
N TYR A 118 1.81 2.07 12.11
CA TYR A 118 1.06 3.33 12.15
C TYR A 118 1.21 4.25 10.95
N ILE A 119 2.30 4.14 10.17
CA ILE A 119 2.59 5.06 9.05
C ILE A 119 2.17 4.46 7.71
N TYR A 120 2.42 3.17 7.48
CA TYR A 120 2.24 2.55 6.16
C TYR A 120 0.85 2.73 5.55
N ARG A 121 -0.22 2.72 6.36
CA ARG A 121 -1.60 2.83 5.84
C ARG A 121 -1.82 4.18 5.14
N GLN A 122 -1.64 5.27 5.88
CA GLN A 122 -1.80 6.62 5.33
C GLN A 122 -0.80 6.89 4.21
N PHE A 123 0.46 6.47 4.38
CA PHE A 123 1.48 6.60 3.35
C PHE A 123 1.08 5.88 2.05
N ASN A 124 0.59 4.64 2.13
CA ASN A 124 0.19 3.87 0.95
C ASN A 124 -1.05 4.47 0.29
N ASP A 125 -2.02 4.95 1.07
CA ASP A 125 -3.24 5.59 0.54
C ASP A 125 -2.89 6.90 -0.19
N ASP A 126 -2.05 7.75 0.42
CA ASP A 126 -1.57 8.97 -0.20
C ASP A 126 -0.70 8.67 -1.43
N THR A 127 0.11 7.61 -1.41
CA THR A 127 0.90 7.16 -2.57
C THR A 127 -0.01 6.67 -3.70
N ARG A 128 -1.12 5.98 -3.37
CA ARG A 128 -2.04 5.40 -4.35
C ARG A 128 -2.72 6.45 -5.24
N TYR A 129 -3.01 7.63 -4.67
CA TYR A 129 -3.78 8.68 -5.36
C TYR A 129 -3.06 10.04 -5.44
N GLY A 130 -1.84 10.14 -4.92
CA GLY A 130 -1.15 11.42 -4.68
C GLY A 130 -0.42 12.02 -5.87
N ARG A 131 -0.54 11.48 -7.09
CA ARG A 131 0.23 11.97 -8.26
C ARG A 131 0.09 13.47 -8.50
N LYS A 132 -1.12 14.00 -8.35
CA LYS A 132 -1.40 15.43 -8.52
C LYS A 132 -0.67 16.26 -7.45
N GLN A 133 -0.81 15.87 -6.18
CA GLN A 133 -0.18 16.51 -5.02
C GLN A 133 1.35 16.46 -5.13
N TYR A 134 1.90 15.35 -5.62
CA TYR A 134 3.33 15.19 -5.85
C TYR A 134 3.85 16.20 -6.88
N LYS A 135 3.16 16.35 -8.02
CA LYS A 135 3.51 17.33 -9.06
C LYS A 135 3.36 18.78 -8.57
N HIS A 136 2.36 19.07 -7.75
CA HIS A 136 2.12 20.41 -7.21
C HIS A 136 2.89 20.71 -5.92
N LYS A 137 3.86 19.87 -5.53
CA LYS A 137 4.72 20.10 -4.36
C LYS A 137 3.94 20.13 -3.02
N THR A 138 2.79 19.46 -2.95
CA THR A 138 1.92 19.37 -1.74
C THR A 138 1.79 17.95 -1.17
N PHE A 139 2.43 16.94 -1.77
CA PHE A 139 2.51 15.60 -1.19
C PHE A 139 3.26 15.59 0.17
N SER A 140 2.81 14.75 1.10
CA SER A 140 3.30 14.77 2.49
C SER A 140 4.47 13.82 2.77
N TRP A 141 4.89 13.01 1.79
CA TRP A 141 5.78 11.86 2.03
C TRP A 141 6.95 11.78 1.03
N TYR A 142 7.51 12.91 0.61
CA TYR A 142 8.64 12.93 -0.32
C TYR A 142 9.84 12.14 0.20
N SER A 143 10.16 12.30 1.49
CA SER A 143 11.31 11.61 2.09
C SER A 143 11.08 10.12 2.19
N LEU A 144 9.95 9.70 2.73
CA LEU A 144 9.64 8.28 2.91
C LEU A 144 9.53 7.57 1.55
N HIS A 145 8.86 8.18 0.57
CA HIS A 145 8.75 7.62 -0.78
C HIS A 145 10.12 7.45 -1.44
N PHE A 146 10.97 8.47 -1.41
CA PHE A 146 12.31 8.40 -1.98
C PHE A 146 13.17 7.33 -1.31
N LEU A 147 13.26 7.37 0.02
CA LEU A 147 14.13 6.48 0.79
C LEU A 147 13.72 5.01 0.65
N LEU A 148 12.41 4.71 0.62
CA LEU A 148 11.92 3.35 0.35
C LEU A 148 12.21 2.91 -1.08
N THR A 149 11.98 3.80 -2.06
CA THR A 149 12.27 3.50 -3.48
C THR A 149 13.74 3.14 -3.67
N GLU A 150 14.64 3.98 -3.14
CA GLU A 150 16.07 3.77 -3.27
C GLU A 150 16.54 2.53 -2.48
N ALA A 151 16.01 2.32 -1.27
CA ALA A 151 16.33 1.13 -0.48
C ALA A 151 15.95 -0.17 -1.20
N ILE A 152 14.74 -0.26 -1.79
CA ILE A 152 14.32 -1.42 -2.58
C ILE A 152 15.24 -1.63 -3.77
N GLN A 153 15.60 -0.57 -4.49
CA GLN A 153 16.50 -0.67 -5.65
C GLN A 153 17.91 -1.15 -5.27
N ILE A 154 18.44 -0.72 -4.12
CA ILE A 154 19.73 -1.20 -3.59
C ILE A 154 19.63 -2.68 -3.22
N LEU A 155 18.62 -3.05 -2.44
CA LEU A 155 18.42 -4.43 -1.99
C LEU A 155 18.12 -5.38 -3.14
N LYS A 156 17.34 -4.97 -4.15
CA LYS A 156 17.04 -5.79 -5.33
C LYS A 156 18.30 -6.15 -6.12
N LYS A 157 19.28 -5.24 -6.20
CA LYS A 157 20.58 -5.52 -6.83
C LYS A 157 21.39 -6.53 -6.04
N GLN A 158 21.38 -6.45 -4.72
CA GLN A 158 22.11 -7.38 -3.85
C GLN A 158 21.46 -8.76 -3.79
N GLN A 159 20.13 -8.81 -3.64
CA GLN A 159 19.36 -10.05 -3.52
C GLN A 159 19.22 -10.78 -4.85
N ASN A 160 19.26 -10.03 -5.96
CA ASN A 160 19.32 -10.49 -7.35
C ASN A 160 18.42 -11.68 -7.71
N LYS A 161 17.19 -11.71 -7.20
CA LYS A 161 16.21 -12.76 -7.53
C LYS A 161 14.78 -12.23 -7.57
N CYS A 162 13.88 -13.06 -8.07
CA CYS A 162 12.44 -12.89 -7.92
C CYS A 162 11.95 -13.68 -6.71
N TYR A 163 10.79 -13.30 -6.18
CA TYR A 163 10.16 -13.95 -5.04
C TYR A 163 8.75 -14.41 -5.38
N VAL A 164 8.38 -15.59 -4.89
CA VAL A 164 6.98 -16.01 -4.76
C VAL A 164 6.50 -15.56 -3.38
N THR A 165 5.46 -14.74 -3.36
CA THR A 165 4.98 -14.09 -2.16
C THR A 165 3.46 -14.10 -2.12
N TYR A 166 2.90 -13.84 -0.95
CA TYR A 166 1.48 -13.87 -0.69
C TYR A 166 1.02 -12.56 -0.07
N ARG A 167 -0.25 -12.20 -0.29
CA ARG A 167 -0.88 -11.05 0.35
C ARG A 167 -2.37 -11.34 0.55
N GLY A 168 -2.83 -11.26 1.80
CA GLY A 168 -4.25 -11.32 2.15
C GLY A 168 -4.82 -9.92 2.36
N THR A 169 -6.09 -9.73 2.01
CA THR A 169 -6.82 -8.46 2.24
C THR A 169 -8.26 -8.72 2.64
N THR A 170 -8.88 -7.73 3.27
CA THR A 170 -10.31 -7.69 3.59
C THR A 170 -11.14 -7.03 2.49
N ALA A 171 -10.51 -6.55 1.41
CA ALA A 171 -11.18 -5.84 0.32
C ALA A 171 -11.64 -6.80 -0.77
N ASN A 172 -12.65 -6.38 -1.54
CA ASN A 172 -13.05 -7.03 -2.78
C ASN A 172 -12.42 -6.32 -3.97
N PHE A 173 -11.98 -7.08 -4.96
CA PHE A 173 -11.45 -6.54 -6.20
C PHE A 173 -12.22 -7.06 -7.40
N ASP A 174 -12.19 -6.29 -8.50
CA ASP A 174 -12.72 -6.74 -9.78
C ASP A 174 -12.06 -8.07 -10.19
N LYS A 175 -12.89 -9.07 -10.51
CA LYS A 175 -12.49 -10.41 -10.89
C LYS A 175 -12.28 -10.54 -12.40
N TYR A 176 -12.81 -9.61 -13.20
CA TYR A 176 -12.72 -9.62 -14.67
C TYR A 176 -11.40 -9.02 -15.17
N VAL A 177 -10.30 -9.54 -14.65
CA VAL A 177 -8.95 -8.99 -14.88
C VAL A 177 -7.95 -10.02 -15.38
N LEU A 178 -8.38 -11.25 -15.65
CA LEU A 178 -7.54 -12.28 -16.27
C LEU A 178 -6.89 -11.75 -17.55
N ASN A 179 -5.59 -12.01 -17.73
CA ASN A 179 -4.74 -11.53 -18.83
C ASN A 179 -4.52 -10.01 -18.91
N LYS A 180 -5.10 -9.21 -18.00
CA LYS A 180 -4.81 -7.77 -17.93
C LYS A 180 -3.48 -7.51 -17.22
N GLU A 181 -2.88 -6.37 -17.53
CA GLU A 181 -1.78 -5.80 -16.75
C GLU A 181 -2.32 -4.90 -15.66
N ILE A 182 -1.75 -5.02 -14.47
CA ILE A 182 -2.11 -4.22 -13.29
C ILE A 182 -0.85 -3.74 -12.59
N ARG A 183 -1.00 -2.66 -11.82
CA ARG A 183 -0.01 -2.16 -10.87
C ARG A 183 -0.70 -1.93 -9.55
N PHE A 184 -0.01 -2.22 -8.45
CA PHE A 184 -0.59 -1.92 -7.14
C PHE A 184 -0.69 -0.41 -6.87
N GLY A 185 0.10 0.44 -7.52
CA GLY A 185 -0.01 1.90 -7.37
C GLY A 185 0.46 2.47 -6.04
N SER A 186 0.88 1.64 -5.09
CA SER A 186 1.54 2.05 -3.85
C SER A 186 2.57 0.99 -3.47
N PHE A 187 3.40 1.30 -2.48
CA PHE A 187 4.25 0.29 -1.87
C PHE A 187 3.38 -0.82 -1.30
N THR A 188 3.64 -2.05 -1.74
CA THR A 188 2.79 -3.19 -1.41
C THR A 188 3.59 -4.22 -0.64
N SER A 189 3.33 -4.32 0.66
CA SER A 189 3.80 -5.44 1.44
C SER A 189 3.20 -6.74 0.89
N SER A 190 4.05 -7.74 0.73
CA SER A 190 3.70 -9.16 0.60
C SER A 190 4.52 -9.98 1.61
N SER A 191 4.32 -11.28 1.72
CA SER A 191 5.08 -12.15 2.63
C SER A 191 5.51 -13.44 1.95
N LEU A 192 6.67 -13.96 2.35
CA LEU A 192 7.10 -15.31 1.99
C LEU A 192 6.27 -16.42 2.66
N SER A 193 5.43 -16.08 3.63
CA SER A 193 4.62 -17.02 4.41
C SER A 193 3.13 -16.85 4.11
N LEU A 194 2.56 -17.80 3.36
CA LEU A 194 1.12 -17.85 3.12
C LEU A 194 0.31 -17.79 4.42
N LYS A 195 0.71 -18.59 5.43
CA LYS A 195 0.03 -18.66 6.74
C LYS A 195 -0.03 -17.30 7.44
N VAL A 196 1.05 -16.53 7.40
CA VAL A 196 1.09 -15.18 7.98
C VAL A 196 0.08 -14.27 7.26
N THR A 197 -0.08 -14.41 5.94
CA THR A 197 -0.93 -13.50 5.16
C THR A 197 -2.43 -13.67 5.42
N GLN A 198 -2.86 -14.87 5.82
CA GLN A 198 -4.25 -15.15 6.16
C GLN A 198 -4.74 -14.32 7.37
N GLY A 199 -3.83 -13.93 8.27
CA GLY A 199 -4.14 -13.06 9.41
C GLY A 199 -4.48 -11.61 9.01
N PHE A 200 -4.24 -11.20 7.76
CA PHE A 200 -4.54 -9.84 7.30
C PHE A 200 -5.81 -9.73 6.44
N GLY A 201 -6.49 -10.86 6.22
CA GLY A 201 -7.76 -10.93 5.51
C GLY A 201 -7.76 -12.05 4.47
N THR A 202 -8.97 -12.58 4.24
CA THR A 202 -9.22 -13.76 3.40
C THR A 202 -10.31 -13.50 2.34
N LYS A 203 -10.60 -12.22 2.04
CA LYS A 203 -11.59 -11.82 1.03
C LYS A 203 -10.98 -11.90 -0.37
N SER A 204 -10.01 -11.03 -0.64
CA SER A 204 -9.21 -11.09 -1.85
C SER A 204 -7.74 -11.24 -1.50
N CYS A 205 -7.10 -12.23 -2.10
CA CYS A 205 -5.72 -12.53 -1.84
C CYS A 205 -4.93 -12.69 -3.12
N PHE A 206 -3.62 -12.48 -3.00
CA PHE A 206 -2.71 -12.45 -4.13
C PHE A 206 -1.58 -13.45 -3.89
N GLU A 207 -1.34 -14.29 -4.89
CA GLU A 207 -0.10 -15.03 -5.08
C GLU A 207 0.73 -14.26 -6.11
N ILE A 208 1.90 -13.78 -5.72
CA ILE A 208 2.64 -12.77 -6.48
C ILE A 208 4.05 -13.28 -6.76
N ILE A 209 4.38 -13.42 -8.03
CA ILE A 209 5.76 -13.61 -8.51
C ILE A 209 6.30 -12.22 -8.84
N THR A 210 7.06 -11.63 -7.91
CA THR A 210 7.64 -10.28 -8.03
C THR A 210 9.13 -10.34 -8.32
N CYS A 211 9.60 -9.46 -9.19
CA CYS A 211 10.98 -9.35 -9.63
C CYS A 211 11.57 -7.95 -9.40
N GLU A 212 10.83 -7.01 -8.81
CA GLU A 212 11.32 -5.66 -8.47
C GLU A 212 11.26 -5.37 -6.96
N SER A 213 10.83 -6.34 -6.16
CA SER A 213 10.75 -6.23 -4.72
C SER A 213 12.08 -6.37 -3.98
N ALA A 214 12.05 -6.05 -2.69
CA ALA A 214 13.08 -6.40 -1.74
C ALA A 214 12.52 -7.16 -0.52
N GLU A 215 13.23 -8.20 -0.10
CA GLU A 215 12.97 -8.93 1.14
C GLU A 215 13.46 -8.12 2.34
N LEU A 216 12.61 -7.93 3.35
CA LEU A 216 12.79 -6.97 4.45
C LEU A 216 12.93 -7.60 5.84
N THR A 217 12.95 -8.92 6.00
CA THR A 217 13.02 -9.61 7.32
C THR A 217 14.13 -9.04 8.19
N LYS A 218 15.30 -8.73 7.62
CA LYS A 218 16.48 -8.19 8.32
C LYS A 218 16.35 -6.72 8.79
N TYR A 219 15.32 -6.02 8.33
CA TYR A 219 15.14 -4.57 8.53
C TYR A 219 13.78 -4.22 9.16
N SER A 220 12.85 -5.19 9.19
CA SER A 220 11.48 -4.99 9.63
C SER A 220 11.35 -4.89 11.15
N GLN A 221 10.38 -4.09 11.62
CA GLN A 221 9.92 -4.13 13.02
C GLN A 221 9.36 -5.50 13.42
N TYR A 222 8.90 -6.29 12.45
CA TYR A 222 8.27 -7.58 12.69
C TYR A 222 8.89 -8.66 11.77
N PRO A 223 10.12 -9.12 12.06
CA PRO A 223 10.84 -10.08 11.21
C PRO A 223 10.05 -11.37 10.93
N TYR A 224 9.23 -11.82 11.88
CA TYR A 224 8.40 -13.03 11.71
C TYR A 224 7.35 -12.92 10.58
N ILE A 225 7.04 -11.69 10.12
CA ILE A 225 6.14 -11.48 8.98
C ILE A 225 6.79 -11.94 7.66
N LYS A 226 8.12 -12.02 7.59
CA LYS A 226 8.87 -12.37 6.36
C LYS A 226 8.48 -11.50 5.17
N GLU A 227 8.45 -10.20 5.42
CA GLU A 227 7.90 -9.21 4.49
C GLU A 227 8.77 -9.06 3.25
N VAL A 228 8.13 -9.01 2.09
CA VAL A 228 8.73 -8.63 0.81
C VAL A 228 7.98 -7.41 0.31
N LEU A 229 8.69 -6.30 0.13
CA LEU A 229 8.11 -5.02 -0.24
C LEU A 229 8.22 -4.79 -1.75
N ILE A 230 7.06 -4.65 -2.39
CA ILE A 230 6.93 -4.42 -3.83
C ILE A 230 6.81 -2.91 -4.08
N PRO A 231 7.62 -2.33 -4.98
CA PRO A 231 7.53 -0.91 -5.29
C PRO A 231 6.32 -0.57 -6.17
N PRO A 232 5.85 0.69 -6.16
CA PRO A 232 4.64 1.11 -6.90
C PRO A 232 4.75 1.00 -8.43
N TYR A 233 5.97 0.90 -8.98
CA TYR A 233 6.26 0.88 -10.42
C TYR A 233 6.36 -0.53 -11.02
N GLU A 234 6.30 -1.60 -10.22
CA GLU A 234 6.27 -2.96 -10.77
C GLU A 234 4.90 -3.25 -11.38
N LYS A 235 4.89 -3.77 -12.61
CA LYS A 235 3.66 -4.25 -13.26
C LYS A 235 3.55 -5.76 -13.19
N PHE A 236 2.32 -6.23 -13.22
CA PHE A 236 2.01 -7.64 -13.17
C PHE A 236 0.97 -7.99 -14.22
N ARG A 237 1.16 -9.11 -14.91
CA ARG A 237 0.10 -9.77 -15.65
C ARG A 237 -0.69 -10.66 -14.72
N VAL A 238 -2.01 -10.54 -14.75
CA VAL A 238 -2.90 -11.47 -14.04
C VAL A 238 -2.97 -12.77 -14.84
N THR A 239 -2.50 -13.85 -14.25
CA THR A 239 -2.39 -15.17 -14.90
C THR A 239 -3.47 -16.16 -14.46
N ALA A 240 -4.10 -15.91 -13.29
CA ALA A 240 -5.26 -16.67 -12.83
C ALA A 240 -6.12 -15.82 -11.90
N VAL A 241 -7.43 -16.10 -11.92
CA VAL A 241 -8.40 -15.62 -10.92
C VAL A 241 -9.20 -16.84 -10.48
N ARG A 242 -9.02 -17.27 -9.23
CA ARG A 242 -9.67 -18.46 -8.64
C ARG A 242 -10.63 -17.99 -7.55
N THR A 243 -11.82 -18.57 -7.48
CA THR A 243 -12.81 -18.24 -6.45
C THR A 243 -13.23 -19.50 -5.70
N LYS A 244 -13.59 -19.36 -4.42
CA LYS A 244 -14.10 -20.48 -3.61
C LYS A 244 -15.34 -21.15 -4.17
N GLN A 245 -16.12 -20.42 -4.98
CA GLN A 245 -17.28 -20.98 -5.69
C GLN A 245 -16.89 -22.20 -6.55
N TYR A 246 -15.72 -22.14 -7.22
CA TYR A 246 -15.25 -23.20 -8.11
C TYR A 246 -14.15 -24.06 -7.48
N TYR A 247 -13.44 -23.55 -6.48
CA TYR A 247 -12.32 -24.22 -5.81
C TYR A 247 -12.57 -24.25 -4.29
N LYS A 248 -13.23 -25.30 -3.79
CA LYS A 248 -13.70 -25.37 -2.39
C LYS A 248 -12.57 -25.25 -1.36
N ASP A 249 -11.39 -25.80 -1.64
CA ASP A 249 -10.24 -25.78 -0.73
C ASP A 249 -9.33 -24.54 -0.91
N LEU A 250 -9.82 -23.49 -1.57
CA LEU A 250 -9.06 -22.27 -1.79
C LEU A 250 -8.85 -21.54 -0.45
N TRP A 251 -7.61 -21.15 -0.18
CA TRP A 251 -7.18 -20.51 1.07
C TRP A 251 -7.75 -19.10 1.32
N CYS A 252 -8.48 -18.55 0.35
CA CYS A 252 -9.08 -17.21 0.35
C CYS A 252 -10.31 -17.20 -0.56
N ASP A 253 -11.28 -16.31 -0.34
CA ASP A 253 -12.53 -16.30 -1.11
C ASP A 253 -12.29 -16.06 -2.60
N THR A 254 -11.34 -15.18 -2.93
CA THR A 254 -10.79 -14.99 -4.28
C THR A 254 -9.26 -14.92 -4.23
N VAL A 255 -8.57 -15.68 -5.10
CA VAL A 255 -7.11 -15.67 -5.26
C VAL A 255 -6.74 -15.23 -6.66
N PHE A 256 -6.00 -14.12 -6.74
CA PHE A 256 -5.37 -13.61 -7.96
C PHE A 256 -3.94 -14.11 -8.03
N THR A 257 -3.52 -14.69 -9.14
CA THR A 257 -2.11 -15.04 -9.39
C THR A 257 -1.50 -14.02 -10.33
N LEU A 258 -0.48 -13.32 -9.84
CA LEU A 258 0.19 -12.22 -10.51
C LEU A 258 1.61 -12.62 -10.87
N LYS A 259 2.02 -12.38 -12.13
CA LYS A 259 3.40 -12.57 -12.57
C LYS A 259 3.98 -11.25 -13.02
N SER A 260 5.14 -10.88 -12.48
CA SER A 260 5.88 -9.68 -12.90
C SER A 260 6.03 -9.65 -14.41
N SER A 261 5.62 -8.55 -15.03
CA SER A 261 5.78 -8.29 -16.47
C SER A 261 6.63 -7.04 -16.75
N GLY A 262 7.40 -6.61 -15.76
CA GLY A 262 8.40 -5.53 -15.88
C GLY A 262 8.05 -4.30 -15.06
N ARG A 263 8.49 -3.13 -15.56
CA ARG A 263 8.33 -1.83 -14.87
C ARG A 263 7.49 -0.89 -15.72
N THR A 264 6.70 -0.05 -15.07
CA THR A 264 6.12 1.13 -15.69
C THR A 264 6.01 2.21 -14.63
N SER A 265 6.37 3.44 -14.99
CA SER A 265 6.16 4.60 -14.14
C SER A 265 5.67 5.77 -14.98
N TYR A 266 4.73 6.52 -14.43
CA TYR A 266 4.17 7.72 -15.04
C TYR A 266 4.83 9.00 -14.52
N MET A 267 5.89 8.87 -13.72
CA MET A 267 6.72 9.95 -13.21
C MET A 267 8.20 9.55 -13.18
N ASN A 268 9.06 10.46 -13.61
CA ASN A 268 10.48 10.31 -13.35
C ASN A 268 11.07 11.68 -13.04
N CYS A 269 11.68 11.79 -11.86
CA CYS A 269 12.33 13.00 -11.39
C CYS A 269 11.41 14.23 -11.44
N ALA A 270 10.12 14.07 -11.12
CA ALA A 270 9.11 15.11 -11.38
C ALA A 270 9.33 16.40 -10.57
N LEU A 271 10.08 16.33 -9.48
CA LEU A 271 10.45 17.48 -8.64
C LEU A 271 11.71 18.22 -9.12
N ASN A 272 12.43 17.65 -10.08
CA ASN A 272 13.72 18.12 -10.58
C ASN A 272 13.67 18.55 -12.07
N LYS A 273 12.47 18.65 -12.65
CA LYS A 273 12.29 19.24 -13.98
C LYS A 273 12.32 20.76 -13.82
N HIS A 274 13.38 21.36 -14.36
CA HIS A 274 13.46 22.80 -14.57
C HIS A 274 12.54 23.20 -15.72
#